data_AF-A0A7C8ETQ0-F1
#
_entry.id   AF-A0A7C8ETQ0-F1
#
_cell.length_a   1.000
_cell.length_b   1.000
_cell.length_c   1.000
_cell.angle_alpha   90.00
_cell.angle_beta   90.00
_cell.angle_gamma   90.00
#
_symmetry.space_group_name_H-M   'P 1'
#
loop_
_entity.id
_entity.type
_entity.pdbx_description
1 polymer ?
#
loop_
_entity_poly.entity_id
_entity_poly.type
_entity_poly.pdbx_seq_one_letter_code
_entity_poly.pdbx_strand_id
1 'polypeptide(L)'
;MWFDSTGTTVLILNSSYILVAVALILRDIFWLRTAWTGGQVCMIAYGFLSNQPVILAWNCFFFSINAFQVVRLILERQDVHLPEELEGLRGKVFPLMSKRELLKFWNTGQVRQVTDECIVRRGEPQKHVYLIISGKVSVKKGPREVVRLGKHCFLAEMSFLSEMAATADVTAVGTVKYNAWEQTQLRQFRETDPELFIKIQSAVSRDLMRKLQHEHMEQTLL
;
A
#
# COMPACT_ATOMS: atom_id res chain seq x y z
N MET A 1 -52.86 -31.36 -24.09
CA MET A 1 -51.53 -31.41 -24.74
C MET A 1 -51.24 -30.00 -25.24
N TRP A 2 -50.03 -29.48 -25.00
CA TRP A 2 -49.55 -28.13 -25.34
C TRP A 2 -49.99 -27.00 -24.37
N PHE A 3 -49.33 -26.94 -23.20
CA PHE A 3 -49.07 -25.63 -22.60
C PHE A 3 -48.24 -24.83 -23.62
N ASP A 4 -48.58 -23.57 -23.87
CA ASP A 4 -47.83 -22.61 -24.70
C ASP A 4 -46.37 -22.51 -24.22
N SER A 5 -45.53 -23.44 -24.67
CA SER A 5 -44.13 -23.52 -24.28
C SER A 5 -43.32 -22.42 -24.97
N THR A 6 -43.80 -21.90 -26.10
CA THR A 6 -43.16 -20.82 -26.85
C THR A 6 -43.19 -19.50 -26.09
N GLY A 7 -44.33 -19.09 -25.53
CA GLY A 7 -44.45 -17.83 -24.79
C GLY A 7 -43.60 -17.81 -23.50
N THR A 8 -43.66 -18.90 -22.74
CA THR A 8 -42.88 -19.07 -21.51
C THR A 8 -41.38 -19.16 -21.79
N THR A 9 -40.97 -19.90 -22.83
CA THR A 9 -39.55 -20.00 -23.24
C THR A 9 -39.01 -18.65 -23.72
N VAL A 10 -39.80 -17.86 -24.47
CA VAL A 10 -39.40 -16.53 -24.94
C VAL A 10 -39.29 -15.54 -23.77
N LEU A 11 -40.18 -15.59 -22.78
CA LEU A 11 -40.09 -14.77 -21.58
C LEU A 11 -38.85 -15.10 -20.74
N ILE A 12 -38.56 -16.39 -20.56
CA ILE A 12 -37.36 -16.86 -19.84
C ILE A 12 -36.08 -16.42 -20.58
N LEU A 13 -36.07 -16.53 -21.91
CA LEU A 13 -34.93 -16.14 -22.75
C LEU A 13 -34.69 -14.63 -22.73
N ASN A 14 -35.73 -13.81 -22.85
CA ASN A 14 -35.57 -12.35 -22.77
C ASN A 14 -35.14 -11.90 -21.37
N SER A 15 -35.65 -12.55 -20.33
CA SER A 15 -35.23 -12.29 -18.95
C SER A 15 -33.75 -12.61 -18.74
N SER A 16 -33.24 -13.70 -19.35
CA SER A 16 -31.81 -14.04 -19.28
C SER A 16 -30.93 -13.00 -19.99
N TYR A 17 -31.34 -12.53 -21.17
CA TYR A 17 -30.62 -11.47 -21.87
C TYR A 17 -30.63 -10.13 -21.13
N ILE A 18 -31.74 -9.77 -20.47
CA ILE A 18 -31.82 -8.56 -19.62
C ILE A 18 -30.88 -8.69 -18.41
N LEU A 19 -30.84 -9.85 -17.75
CA LEU A 19 -29.92 -10.12 -16.66
C LEU A 19 -28.45 -10.04 -17.09
N VAL A 20 -28.12 -10.57 -18.27
CA VAL A 20 -26.77 -10.45 -18.86
C VAL A 20 -26.44 -8.99 -19.19
N ALA A 21 -27.38 -8.23 -19.75
CA ALA A 21 -27.19 -6.81 -20.03
C ALA A 21 -26.96 -5.99 -18.75
N VAL A 22 -27.74 -6.24 -17.70
CA VAL A 22 -27.55 -5.62 -16.37
C VAL A 22 -26.19 -6.01 -15.79
N ALA A 23 -25.79 -7.28 -15.90
CA ALA A 23 -24.48 -7.76 -15.46
C ALA A 23 -23.30 -7.06 -16.17
N LEU A 24 -23.45 -6.75 -17.47
CA LEU A 24 -22.45 -5.99 -18.24
C LEU A 24 -22.43 -4.49 -17.90
N ILE A 25 -23.54 -3.94 -17.39
CA ILE A 25 -23.66 -2.53 -16.97
C ILE A 25 -23.06 -2.28 -15.58
N LEU A 26 -23.03 -3.29 -14.70
CA LEU A 26 -22.48 -3.18 -13.34
C LEU A 26 -20.95 -3.01 -13.37
N ARG A 27 -20.51 -1.76 -13.47
CA ARG A 27 -19.11 -1.31 -13.51
C ARG A 27 -18.31 -1.54 -12.22
N ASP A 28 -18.97 -1.83 -11.10
CA ASP A 28 -18.30 -2.08 -9.82
C ASP A 28 -18.33 -3.59 -9.52
N ILE A 29 -17.15 -4.22 -9.50
CA ILE A 29 -16.94 -5.68 -9.32
C ILE A 29 -17.66 -6.20 -8.07
N PHE A 30 -17.87 -5.33 -7.06
CA PHE A 30 -18.59 -5.65 -5.84
C PHE A 30 -20.08 -6.00 -6.08
N TRP A 31 -20.81 -5.11 -6.76
CA TRP A 31 -22.26 -5.25 -6.97
C TRP A 31 -22.60 -6.38 -7.92
N LEU A 32 -21.77 -6.57 -8.95
CA LEU A 32 -21.89 -7.69 -9.86
C LEU A 32 -21.76 -9.03 -9.11
N ARG A 33 -20.79 -9.14 -8.20
CA ARG A 33 -20.61 -10.35 -7.38
C ARG A 33 -21.72 -10.56 -6.37
N THR A 34 -22.21 -9.51 -5.70
CA THR A 34 -23.32 -9.67 -4.74
C THR A 34 -24.60 -10.14 -5.43
N ALA A 35 -24.94 -9.58 -6.59
CA ALA A 35 -26.07 -10.03 -7.39
C ALA A 35 -25.89 -11.48 -7.86
N TRP A 36 -24.69 -11.84 -8.33
CA TRP A 36 -24.38 -13.19 -8.80
C TRP A 36 -24.42 -14.23 -7.68
N THR A 37 -23.87 -13.91 -6.51
CA THR A 37 -23.94 -14.75 -5.30
C THR A 37 -25.38 -14.97 -4.84
N GLY A 38 -26.24 -13.95 -4.94
CA GLY A 38 -27.68 -14.09 -4.68
C GLY A 38 -28.34 -15.13 -5.60
N GLY A 39 -28.04 -15.08 -6.91
CA GLY A 39 -28.53 -16.08 -7.87
C GLY A 39 -28.03 -17.50 -7.60
N GLN A 40 -26.78 -17.65 -7.16
CA GLN A 40 -26.19 -18.95 -6.81
C GLN A 40 -26.87 -19.59 -5.60
N VAL A 41 -27.24 -18.81 -4.58
CA VAL A 41 -27.98 -19.32 -3.42
C VAL A 41 -29.32 -19.93 -3.85
N CYS A 42 -30.04 -19.28 -4.76
CA CYS A 42 -31.27 -19.82 -5.33
C CYS A 42 -31.04 -21.14 -6.10
N MET A 43 -29.95 -21.23 -6.88
CA MET A 43 -29.61 -22.43 -7.63
C MET A 43 -29.14 -23.60 -6.75
N ILE A 44 -28.45 -23.31 -5.64
CA ILE A 44 -28.10 -24.28 -4.59
C ILE A 44 -29.38 -24.85 -3.97
N ALA A 45 -30.34 -23.97 -3.61
CA ALA A 45 -31.63 -24.39 -3.06
C ALA A 45 -32.42 -25.27 -4.04
N TYR A 46 -32.47 -24.89 -5.33
CA TYR A 46 -33.08 -25.72 -6.37
C TYR A 46 -32.37 -27.08 -6.52
N GLY A 47 -31.05 -27.10 -6.60
CA GLY A 47 -30.26 -28.33 -6.73
C GLY A 47 -30.49 -29.29 -5.56
N PHE A 48 -30.64 -28.76 -4.35
CA PHE A 48 -30.98 -29.53 -3.15
C PHE A 48 -32.42 -30.07 -3.20
N LEU A 49 -33.41 -29.21 -3.48
CA LEU A 49 -34.83 -29.60 -3.53
C LEU A 49 -35.17 -30.55 -4.67
N SER A 50 -34.50 -30.43 -5.82
CA SER A 50 -34.69 -31.30 -6.98
C SER A 50 -33.76 -32.51 -7.00
N ASN A 51 -32.97 -32.73 -5.94
CA ASN A 51 -32.03 -33.84 -5.79
C ASN A 51 -31.05 -33.97 -6.98
N GLN A 52 -30.52 -32.84 -7.44
CA GLN A 52 -29.59 -32.74 -8.57
C GLN A 52 -28.17 -32.47 -8.04
N PRO A 53 -27.39 -33.51 -7.69
CA PRO A 53 -26.12 -33.36 -6.98
C PRO A 53 -25.06 -32.59 -7.78
N VAL A 54 -25.12 -32.68 -9.12
CA VAL A 54 -24.19 -31.97 -10.01
C VAL A 54 -24.42 -30.46 -9.98
N ILE A 55 -25.68 -30.02 -10.00
CA ILE A 55 -26.05 -28.60 -9.92
C ILE A 55 -25.64 -28.04 -8.56
N LEU A 56 -25.93 -28.78 -7.49
CA LEU A 56 -25.56 -28.40 -6.13
C LEU A 56 -24.04 -28.24 -5.98
N ALA A 57 -23.25 -29.22 -6.41
CA ALA A 57 -21.80 -29.22 -6.26
C ALA A 57 -21.13 -28.03 -6.96
N TRP A 58 -21.48 -27.77 -8.23
CA TRP A 58 -20.90 -26.66 -8.99
C TRP A 58 -21.28 -25.28 -8.42
N ASN A 59 -22.53 -25.09 -7.99
CA ASN A 59 -22.92 -23.82 -7.41
C ASN A 59 -22.26 -23.57 -6.03
N CYS A 60 -22.06 -24.61 -5.22
CA CYS A 60 -21.29 -24.50 -3.97
C CYS A 60 -19.81 -24.11 -4.23
N PHE A 61 -19.19 -24.69 -5.26
CA PHE A 61 -17.82 -24.34 -5.67
C PHE A 61 -17.70 -22.88 -6.10
N PHE A 62 -18.58 -22.42 -7.02
CA PHE A 62 -18.56 -21.03 -7.46
C PHE A 62 -18.93 -20.05 -6.35
N PHE A 63 -19.88 -20.40 -5.47
CA PHE A 63 -20.24 -19.58 -4.31
C PHE A 63 -19.02 -19.36 -3.41
N SER A 64 -18.23 -20.40 -3.15
CA SER A 64 -17.03 -20.31 -2.31
C SER A 64 -15.98 -19.37 -2.90
N ILE A 65 -15.75 -19.44 -4.22
CA ILE A 65 -14.84 -18.52 -4.93
C ILE A 65 -15.35 -17.08 -4.83
N ASN A 66 -16.65 -16.85 -5.05
CA ASN A 66 -17.21 -15.49 -4.98
C ASN A 66 -17.16 -14.92 -3.56
N ALA A 67 -17.51 -15.73 -2.56
CA ALA A 67 -17.46 -15.34 -1.16
C ALA A 67 -16.03 -14.92 -0.77
N PHE A 68 -15.01 -15.70 -1.15
CA PHE A 68 -13.62 -15.33 -0.92
C PHE A 68 -13.26 -13.99 -1.55
N GLN A 69 -13.63 -13.77 -2.81
CA GLN A 69 -13.26 -12.53 -3.50
C GLN A 69 -14.05 -11.30 -2.99
N VAL A 70 -15.30 -11.47 -2.53
CA VAL A 70 -16.08 -10.41 -1.86
C VAL A 70 -15.48 -10.07 -0.50
N VAL A 71 -15.14 -11.08 0.31
CA VAL A 71 -14.44 -10.89 1.60
C VAL A 71 -13.11 -10.17 1.37
N ARG A 72 -12.32 -10.58 0.37
CA ARG A 72 -11.07 -9.90 0.01
C ARG A 72 -11.30 -8.42 -0.33
N LEU A 73 -12.34 -8.10 -1.11
CA LEU A 73 -12.66 -6.72 -1.48
C LEU A 73 -13.16 -5.88 -0.29
N ILE A 74 -13.99 -6.45 0.57
CA ILE A 74 -14.46 -5.80 1.81
C ILE A 74 -13.28 -5.54 2.72
N LEU A 75 -12.41 -6.55 2.89
CA LEU A 75 -11.17 -6.37 3.60
C LEU A 75 -10.40 -5.24 2.93
N GLU A 76 -10.06 -5.26 1.65
CA GLU A 76 -9.35 -4.16 0.96
C GLU A 76 -9.98 -2.77 1.16
N ARG A 77 -11.33 -2.67 1.26
CA ARG A 77 -12.07 -1.41 1.47
C ARG A 77 -12.25 -0.98 2.93
N GLN A 78 -12.00 -1.83 3.91
CA GLN A 78 -12.23 -1.50 5.32
C GLN A 78 -11.16 -0.50 5.81
N ASP A 79 -11.60 0.72 6.11
CA ASP A 79 -10.77 1.82 6.60
C ASP A 79 -10.02 1.40 7.87
N VAL A 80 -8.71 1.24 7.77
CA VAL A 80 -7.88 1.07 8.97
C VAL A 80 -7.68 2.44 9.59
N HIS A 81 -8.01 2.54 10.87
CA HIS A 81 -7.83 3.75 11.64
C HIS A 81 -6.33 4.08 11.69
N LEU A 82 -5.95 5.15 11.00
CA LEU A 82 -4.59 5.66 10.96
C LEU A 82 -4.50 6.77 12.00
N PRO A 83 -3.57 6.71 12.97
CA PRO A 83 -3.36 7.78 13.92
C PRO A 83 -3.19 9.14 13.21
N GLU A 84 -3.74 10.20 13.78
CA GLU A 84 -3.80 11.53 13.14
C GLU A 84 -2.42 12.06 12.69
N GLU A 85 -1.39 11.82 13.51
CA GLU A 85 0.00 12.17 13.18
C GLU A 85 0.50 11.46 11.91
N LEU A 86 0.13 10.20 11.71
CA LEU A 86 0.50 9.39 10.54
C LEU A 86 -0.34 9.72 9.32
N GLU A 87 -1.57 10.19 9.49
CA GLU A 87 -2.42 10.61 8.38
C GLU A 87 -1.86 11.86 7.69
N GLY A 88 -1.41 12.84 8.47
CA GLY A 88 -0.67 14.00 7.95
C GLY A 88 0.65 13.62 7.26
N LEU A 89 1.33 12.60 7.77
CA LEU A 89 2.56 12.07 7.17
C LEU A 89 2.30 11.39 5.83
N ARG A 90 1.23 10.60 5.73
CA ARG A 90 0.84 9.89 4.50
C ARG A 90 0.73 10.84 3.32
N GLY A 91 -0.03 11.93 3.48
CA GLY A 91 -0.24 12.90 2.40
C GLY A 91 1.05 13.56 1.91
N LYS A 92 2.03 13.77 2.79
CA LYS A 92 3.26 14.51 2.49
C LYS A 92 4.41 13.64 1.99
N VAL A 93 4.58 12.45 2.56
CA VAL A 93 5.74 11.58 2.31
C VAL A 93 5.36 10.34 1.50
N PHE A 94 4.20 9.76 1.81
CA PHE A 94 3.74 8.48 1.25
C PHE A 94 2.39 8.58 0.51
N PRO A 95 2.21 9.54 -0.43
CA PRO A 95 0.91 9.76 -1.07
C PRO A 95 0.39 8.56 -1.88
N LEU A 96 1.30 7.69 -2.34
CA LEU A 96 0.97 6.49 -3.11
C LEU A 96 0.61 5.28 -2.23
N MET A 97 0.77 5.37 -0.91
CA MET A 97 0.42 4.30 0.01
C MET A 97 -1.02 4.47 0.53
N SER A 98 -1.75 3.36 0.56
CA SER A 98 -2.98 3.25 1.35
C SER A 98 -2.68 3.35 2.84
N LYS A 99 -3.71 3.59 3.67
CA LYS A 99 -3.57 3.64 5.14
C LYS A 99 -2.95 2.36 5.70
N ARG A 100 -3.34 1.21 5.14
CA ARG A 100 -2.86 -0.13 5.53
C ARG A 100 -1.41 -0.36 5.19
N GLU A 101 -1.04 -0.03 3.96
CA GLU A 101 0.34 -0.14 3.50
C GLU A 101 1.26 0.72 4.34
N LEU A 102 0.84 1.97 4.64
CA LEU A 102 1.60 2.84 5.53
C LEU A 102 1.71 2.24 6.93
N LEU A 103 0.63 1.72 7.53
CA LEU A 103 0.71 1.09 8.86
C LEU A 103 1.61 -0.14 8.87
N LYS A 104 1.44 -1.03 7.88
CA LYS A 104 2.26 -2.23 7.71
C LYS A 104 3.75 -1.85 7.62
N PHE A 105 4.08 -0.88 6.77
CA PHE A 105 5.44 -0.36 6.63
C PHE A 105 5.93 0.38 7.88
N TRP A 106 5.09 1.20 8.51
CA TRP A 106 5.47 1.99 9.68
C TRP A 106 5.85 1.11 10.85
N ASN A 107 5.11 0.02 11.05
CA ASN A 107 5.27 -0.91 12.16
C ASN A 107 6.49 -1.83 12.02
N THR A 108 7.13 -1.92 10.86
CA THR A 108 8.44 -2.60 10.75
C THR A 108 9.59 -1.71 11.25
N GLY A 109 9.34 -0.41 11.44
CA GLY A 109 10.30 0.53 11.98
C GLY A 109 10.23 0.64 13.50
N GLN A 110 11.31 1.16 14.08
CA GLN A 110 11.36 1.53 15.49
C GLN A 110 11.47 3.05 15.64
N VAL A 111 10.53 3.63 16.37
CA VAL A 111 10.59 5.04 16.75
C VAL A 111 11.64 5.23 17.83
N ARG A 112 12.61 6.12 17.59
CA ARG A 112 13.69 6.46 18.53
C ARG A 112 13.78 7.97 18.70
N GLN A 113 14.40 8.38 19.79
CA GLN A 113 14.67 9.77 20.12
C GLN A 113 16.09 9.90 20.63
N VAL A 114 16.83 10.88 20.11
CA VAL A 114 18.23 11.16 20.49
C VAL A 114 18.42 12.66 20.64
N THR A 115 19.44 13.09 21.37
CA THR A 115 19.77 14.51 21.57
C THR A 115 21.25 14.73 21.32
N ASP A 116 21.59 15.60 20.36
CA ASP A 116 22.97 15.99 20.02
C ASP A 116 23.91 14.81 19.67
N GLU A 117 23.34 13.67 19.26
CA GLU A 117 24.06 12.45 18.88
C GLU A 117 24.21 12.29 17.36
N CYS A 118 25.24 11.56 16.95
CA CYS A 118 25.46 11.18 15.56
C CYS A 118 24.54 10.00 15.17
N ILE A 119 23.68 10.21 14.18
CA ILE A 119 22.68 9.22 13.70
C ILE A 119 23.23 8.42 12.52
N VAL A 120 23.97 9.09 11.62
CA VAL A 120 24.59 8.49 10.43
C VAL A 120 26.04 8.94 10.40
N ARG A 121 26.96 7.98 10.25
CA ARG A 121 28.38 8.26 10.15
C ARG A 121 28.89 8.03 8.72
N ARG A 122 29.65 8.99 8.21
CA ARG A 122 30.25 8.94 6.87
C ARG A 122 31.20 7.75 6.73
N GLY A 123 31.18 7.12 5.57
CA GLY A 123 32.08 6.01 5.22
C GLY A 123 31.69 4.66 5.83
N GLU A 124 30.71 4.62 6.74
CA GLU A 124 30.20 3.38 7.29
C GLU A 124 29.01 2.85 6.48
N PRO A 125 28.91 1.51 6.29
CA PRO A 125 27.73 0.89 5.71
C PRO A 125 26.54 1.07 6.65
N GLN A 126 25.48 1.69 6.16
CA GLN A 126 24.31 1.98 6.98
C GLN A 126 23.39 0.78 7.02
N LYS A 127 23.12 0.28 8.23
CA LYS A 127 22.17 -0.82 8.44
C LYS A 127 20.72 -0.38 8.39
N HIS A 128 20.45 0.92 8.55
CA HIS A 128 19.10 1.46 8.66
C HIS A 128 18.87 2.62 7.69
N VAL A 129 17.60 2.87 7.42
CA VAL A 129 17.07 4.11 6.84
C VAL A 129 16.24 4.80 7.90
N TYR A 130 16.30 6.12 7.95
CA TYR A 130 15.60 6.89 8.98
C TYR A 130 14.65 7.90 8.34
N LEU A 131 13.55 8.22 9.01
CA LEU A 131 12.66 9.33 8.65
C LEU A 131 12.45 10.23 9.87
N ILE A 132 12.74 11.52 9.71
CA ILE A 132 12.59 12.49 10.80
C ILE A 132 11.10 12.76 11.06
N ILE A 133 10.65 12.45 12.28
CA ILE A 133 9.29 12.72 12.78
C ILE A 133 9.21 14.13 13.38
N SER A 134 10.24 14.54 14.12
CA SER A 134 10.37 15.90 14.68
C SER A 134 11.82 16.22 15.02
N GLY A 135 12.12 17.52 15.12
CA GLY A 135 13.49 18.01 15.35
C GLY A 135 14.24 18.35 14.05
N LYS A 136 15.53 18.67 14.19
CA LYS A 136 16.42 19.02 13.08
C LYS A 136 17.73 18.26 13.20
N VAL A 137 18.33 17.95 12.06
CA VAL A 137 19.66 17.35 11.97
C VAL A 137 20.57 18.22 11.12
N SER A 138 21.86 18.20 11.42
CA SER A 138 22.92 18.83 10.65
C SER A 138 23.62 17.77 9.81
N VAL A 139 23.73 17.99 8.50
CA VAL A 139 24.46 17.13 7.57
C VAL A 139 25.82 17.76 7.29
N LYS A 140 26.90 17.04 7.59
CA LYS A 140 28.28 17.52 7.46
C LYS A 140 29.09 16.65 6.50
N LYS A 141 29.79 17.27 5.55
CA LYS A 141 30.79 16.60 4.69
C LYS A 141 32.16 17.07 5.17
N GLY A 142 32.77 16.33 6.11
CA GLY A 142 34.01 16.75 6.77
C GLY A 142 33.73 17.91 7.76
N PRO A 143 34.55 18.98 7.78
CA PRO A 143 34.35 20.09 8.73
C PRO A 143 33.20 21.04 8.36
N ARG A 144 32.66 20.94 7.14
CA ARG A 144 31.65 21.85 6.60
C ARG A 144 30.25 21.29 6.80
N GLU A 145 29.39 22.07 7.46
CA GLU A 145 27.93 21.87 7.44
C GLU A 145 27.42 22.20 6.03
N VAL A 146 26.75 21.22 5.41
CA VAL A 146 26.22 21.32 4.05
C VAL A 146 24.78 21.79 4.09
N VAL A 147 23.97 21.18 4.95
CA VAL A 147 22.54 21.48 5.03
C VAL A 147 21.97 21.05 6.38
N ARG A 148 20.89 21.70 6.80
CA ARG A 148 20.04 21.24 7.92
C ARG A 148 18.77 20.62 7.38
N LEU A 149 18.49 19.39 7.81
CA LEU A 149 17.28 18.67 7.45
C LEU A 149 16.32 18.65 8.65
N GLY A 150 15.02 18.60 8.35
CA GLY A 150 13.98 18.61 9.36
C GLY A 150 12.94 17.53 9.15
N LYS A 151 11.79 17.71 9.80
CA LYS A 151 10.64 16.81 9.69
C LYS A 151 10.33 16.42 8.25
N HIS A 152 10.00 15.14 8.03
CA HIS A 152 9.65 14.52 6.75
C HIS A 152 10.82 14.24 5.79
N CYS A 153 12.07 14.47 6.19
CA CYS A 153 13.24 14.09 5.41
C CYS A 153 13.72 12.69 5.79
N PHE A 154 14.11 11.90 4.80
CA PHE A 154 14.82 10.64 5.04
C PHE A 154 16.29 10.90 5.41
N LEU A 155 16.95 9.94 6.03
CA LEU A 155 18.40 9.93 6.24
C LEU A 155 18.94 8.56 5.84
N ALA A 156 20.19 8.53 5.40
CA ALA A 156 20.84 7.34 4.82
C ALA A 156 20.12 6.76 3.59
N GLU A 157 19.27 7.56 2.93
CA GLU A 157 18.52 7.17 1.74
C GLU A 157 19.42 6.78 0.57
N MET A 158 20.55 7.48 0.41
CA MET A 158 21.52 7.16 -0.64
C MET A 158 22.07 5.76 -0.43
N SER A 159 22.40 5.40 0.82
CA SER A 159 22.91 4.06 1.13
C SER A 159 21.89 2.97 0.82
N PHE A 160 20.60 3.23 1.05
CA PHE A 160 19.55 2.28 0.71
C PHE A 160 19.34 2.13 -0.80
N LEU A 161 19.37 3.22 -1.55
CA LEU A 161 19.12 3.19 -3.00
C LEU A 161 20.34 2.72 -3.81
N SER A 162 21.55 3.15 -3.46
CA SER A 162 22.77 2.85 -4.21
C SER A 162 23.61 1.71 -3.64
N GLU A 163 23.27 1.20 -2.46
CA GLU A 163 24.06 0.20 -1.72
C GLU A 163 25.48 0.65 -1.35
N MET A 164 25.78 1.94 -1.48
CA MET A 164 27.07 2.52 -1.11
C MET A 164 27.08 3.00 0.36
N ALA A 165 28.28 3.22 0.90
CA ALA A 165 28.44 3.81 2.23
C ALA A 165 27.91 5.25 2.30
N ALA A 166 27.59 5.72 3.51
CA ALA A 166 27.12 7.09 3.71
C ALA A 166 28.16 8.13 3.27
N THR A 167 27.70 9.17 2.57
CA THR A 167 28.56 10.22 1.99
C THR A 167 28.81 11.39 2.93
N ALA A 168 28.03 11.52 4.01
CA ALA A 168 28.07 12.61 4.96
C ALA A 168 27.72 12.10 6.37
N ASP A 169 28.21 12.82 7.37
CA ASP A 169 27.81 12.64 8.77
C ASP A 169 26.49 13.36 9.01
N VAL A 170 25.62 12.78 9.83
CA VAL A 170 24.35 13.38 10.23
C VAL A 170 24.26 13.36 11.74
N THR A 171 24.16 14.55 12.34
CA THR A 171 24.07 14.72 13.79
C THR A 171 22.78 15.42 14.16
N ALA A 172 22.13 14.97 15.23
CA ALA A 172 20.99 15.67 15.81
C ALA A 172 21.39 17.07 16.28
N VAL A 173 20.50 18.04 16.10
CA VAL A 173 20.64 19.40 16.63
C VAL A 173 19.54 19.59 17.67
N GLY A 174 19.90 19.43 18.95
CA GLY A 174 18.97 19.20 20.03
C GLY A 174 18.27 17.86 19.91
N THR A 175 17.04 17.77 20.43
CA THR A 175 16.26 16.54 20.44
C THR A 175 15.60 16.25 19.10
N VAL A 176 15.83 15.06 18.56
CA VAL A 176 15.28 14.57 17.29
C VAL A 176 14.57 13.25 17.53
N LYS A 177 13.34 13.15 17.02
CA LYS A 177 12.55 11.91 16.98
C LYS A 177 12.50 11.42 15.54
N TYR A 178 12.79 10.15 15.31
CA TYR A 178 12.78 9.54 13.98
C TYR A 178 12.26 8.11 14.03
N ASN A 179 11.75 7.61 12.90
CA ASN A 179 11.51 6.19 12.72
C ASN A 179 12.69 5.56 11.99
N ALA A 180 13.17 4.41 12.46
CA ALA A 180 14.33 3.69 11.93
C ALA A 180 13.91 2.32 11.40
N TRP A 181 14.21 2.04 10.14
CA TRP A 181 13.95 0.75 9.52
C TRP A 181 15.24 0.06 9.15
N GLU A 182 15.35 -1.23 9.44
CA GLU A 182 16.47 -2.05 9.00
C GLU A 182 16.40 -2.26 7.47
N GLN A 183 17.50 -2.02 6.76
CA GLN A 183 17.52 -2.10 5.30
C GLN A 183 17.21 -3.51 4.79
N THR A 184 17.66 -4.55 5.51
CA THR A 184 17.39 -5.95 5.18
C THR A 184 15.90 -6.26 5.19
N GLN A 185 15.18 -5.79 6.22
CA GLN A 185 13.73 -5.93 6.32
C GLN A 185 13.00 -5.15 5.22
N LEU A 186 13.47 -3.94 4.90
CA LEU A 186 12.90 -3.18 3.78
C LEU A 186 13.11 -3.90 2.44
N ARG A 187 14.27 -4.52 2.23
CA ARG A 187 14.56 -5.29 1.01
C ARG A 187 13.72 -6.57 0.93
N GLN A 188 13.32 -7.17 2.04
CA GLN A 188 12.44 -8.34 2.06
C GLN A 188 11.06 -8.06 1.44
N PHE A 189 10.59 -6.81 1.43
CA PHE A 189 9.38 -6.43 0.71
C PHE A 189 9.49 -6.65 -0.80
N ARG A 190 10.70 -6.69 -1.38
CA ARG A 190 10.88 -7.00 -2.82
C ARG A 190 10.28 -8.35 -3.21
N GLU A 191 10.31 -9.31 -2.31
CA GLU A 191 9.84 -10.68 -2.55
C GLU A 191 8.45 -10.89 -1.97
N THR A 192 8.19 -10.34 -0.77
CA THR A 192 6.94 -10.58 -0.04
C THR A 192 5.80 -9.65 -0.43
N ASP A 193 6.09 -8.43 -0.88
CA ASP A 193 5.11 -7.41 -1.27
C ASP A 193 5.71 -6.40 -2.27
N PRO A 194 5.90 -6.81 -3.54
CA PRO A 194 6.63 -6.00 -4.53
C PRO A 194 5.99 -4.63 -4.80
N GLU A 195 4.66 -4.55 -4.75
CA GLU A 195 3.93 -3.29 -4.93
C GLU A 195 4.23 -2.29 -3.80
N LEU A 196 4.24 -2.76 -2.55
CA LEU A 196 4.63 -1.94 -1.41
C LEU A 196 6.08 -1.49 -1.53
N PHE A 197 6.99 -2.37 -1.96
CA PHE A 197 8.40 -2.03 -2.14
C PHE A 197 8.60 -0.90 -3.17
N ILE A 198 7.90 -0.95 -4.30
CA ILE A 198 7.93 0.13 -5.31
C ILE A 198 7.48 1.45 -4.71
N LYS A 199 6.41 1.44 -3.89
CA LYS A 199 5.90 2.64 -3.21
C LYS A 199 6.91 3.19 -2.18
N ILE A 200 7.61 2.32 -1.45
CA ILE A 200 8.70 2.71 -0.52
C ILE A 200 9.83 3.38 -1.30
N GLN A 201 10.36 2.73 -2.34
CA GLN A 201 11.43 3.30 -3.17
C GLN A 201 11.01 4.65 -3.77
N SER A 202 9.78 4.75 -4.26
CA SER A 202 9.23 6.00 -4.80
C SER A 202 9.23 7.13 -3.77
N ALA A 203 8.88 6.85 -2.51
CA ALA A 203 8.92 7.85 -1.43
C ALA A 203 10.34 8.32 -1.12
N VAL A 204 11.28 7.38 -1.04
CA VAL A 204 12.71 7.67 -0.78
C VAL A 204 13.32 8.46 -1.94
N SER A 205 13.09 8.05 -3.18
CA SER A 205 13.60 8.73 -4.38
C SER A 205 13.05 10.15 -4.52
N ARG A 206 11.75 10.36 -4.22
CA ARG A 206 11.17 11.72 -4.21
C ARG A 206 11.81 12.64 -3.17
N ASP A 207 12.19 12.11 -2.01
CA ASP A 207 12.91 12.89 -1.00
C ASP A 207 14.34 13.24 -1.47
N LEU A 208 15.06 12.26 -2.04
CA LEU A 208 16.40 12.49 -2.58
C LEU A 208 16.40 13.55 -3.69
N MET A 209 15.47 13.49 -4.65
CA MET A 209 15.35 14.50 -5.71
C MET A 209 15.09 15.90 -5.15
N ARG A 210 14.24 16.03 -4.13
CA ARG A 210 13.98 17.32 -3.47
C ARG A 210 15.25 17.90 -2.83
N LYS A 211 16.08 17.08 -2.21
CA LYS A 211 17.36 17.50 -1.62
C LYS A 211 18.38 17.92 -2.68
N LEU A 212 18.49 17.17 -3.77
CA LEU A 212 19.41 17.48 -4.87
C LEU A 212 19.07 18.79 -5.56
N GLN A 213 17.78 19.08 -5.75
CA GLN A 213 17.32 20.37 -6.28
C GLN A 213 17.72 21.53 -5.36
N HIS A 214 17.59 21.35 -4.03
CA HIS A 214 17.98 22.36 -3.06
C HIS A 214 19.51 22.60 -3.04
N GLU A 215 20.32 21.53 -3.13
CA GLU A 215 21.78 21.63 -3.17
C GLU A 215 22.27 22.36 -4.45
N HIS A 216 21.65 22.12 -5.61
CA HIS A 216 21.99 22.83 -6.85
C HIS A 216 21.59 24.31 -6.84
N MET A 217 20.44 24.66 -6.26
CA MET A 217 20.01 26.05 -6.15
C MET A 217 20.93 26.89 -5.26
N GLU A 218 21.43 26.33 -4.15
CA GLU A 218 22.39 27.02 -3.28
C GLU A 218 23.77 27.22 -3.92
N GLN A 219 24.18 26.32 -4.82
CA GLN A 219 25.44 26.45 -5.57
C GLN A 219 25.37 27.44 -6.74
N THR A 220 24.18 27.75 -7.26
CA THR A 220 23.99 28.68 -8.38
C THR A 220 23.84 30.14 -7.90
N LEU A 221 23.59 30.35 -6.60
CA LEU A 221 23.43 31.66 -5.96
C LEU A 221 24.72 32.18 -5.30
N LEU A 222 25.84 31.47 -5.46
CA LEU A 222 27.19 31.83 -5.03
C LEU A 222 28.11 32.00 -6.25
#